data_AF-A0A0L8VCX3-F1
#
_entry.id   AF-A0A0L8VCX3-F1
#
_cell.length_a   1.000
_cell.length_b   1.000
_cell.length_c   1.000
_cell.angle_alpha   90.00
_cell.angle_beta   90.00
_cell.angle_gamma   90.00
#
_symmetry.space_group_name_H-M   'P 1'
#
loop_
_entity.id
_entity.type
_entity.pdbx_description
1 polymer ?
#
loop_
_entity_poly.entity_id
_entity_poly.type
_entity_poly.pdbx_seq_one_letter_code
_entity_poly.pdbx_strand_id
1 'polypeptide(L)'
;MPADLKLSVHSGSDKFSIYPIMADIIKKHDKGLHVKTAGTTWLEEVIGLAVAGGEALEAAKEVYASALSRKDELCGPYADVIDIDDALLPSADEVNGWSGEQFANTLRHIPGQPDYNPSFRQLIHVGYKVAAEMGERYYSLLEKNADVVGACVEENIYERHLKRLFNL
;
A
#
# COMPACT_ATOMS: atom_id res chain seq x y z
N MET A 1 2.70 -2.04 35.25
CA MET A 1 3.44 -1.51 34.08
C MET A 1 3.50 0.01 34.19
N PRO A 2 4.52 0.65 33.60
CA PRO A 2 4.63 2.12 33.59
C PRO A 2 3.33 2.79 33.09
N ALA A 3 3.03 3.98 33.61
CA ALA A 3 1.80 4.70 33.27
C ALA A 3 1.74 5.03 31.77
N ASP A 4 2.89 5.37 31.20
CA ASP A 4 3.16 5.82 29.83
C ASP A 4 3.44 4.68 28.83
N LEU A 5 3.42 3.42 29.27
CA LEU A 5 3.64 2.29 28.38
C LEU A 5 2.54 2.20 27.30
N LYS A 6 2.96 2.07 26.05
CA LYS A 6 2.07 1.86 24.90
C LYS A 6 2.39 0.55 24.19
N LEU A 7 1.37 -0.10 23.65
CA LEU A 7 1.57 -1.21 22.71
C LEU A 7 2.13 -0.63 21.40
N SER A 8 3.28 -1.11 20.94
CA SER A 8 3.88 -0.71 19.67
C SER A 8 3.77 -1.84 18.66
N VAL A 9 3.10 -1.59 17.54
CA VAL A 9 2.92 -2.56 16.45
C VAL A 9 3.71 -2.09 15.22
N HIS A 10 4.78 -2.81 14.93
CA HIS A 10 5.56 -2.64 13.70
C HIS A 10 4.88 -3.36 12.55
N SER A 11 5.02 -2.85 11.32
CA SER A 11 4.32 -3.37 10.13
C SER A 11 2.80 -3.49 10.36
N GLY A 12 2.25 -2.52 11.09
CA GLY A 12 0.90 -2.59 11.64
C GLY A 12 -0.20 -2.29 10.62
N SER A 13 0.15 -1.80 9.44
CA SER A 13 -0.80 -1.57 8.36
C SER A 13 -1.36 -2.88 7.79
N ASP A 14 -2.63 -2.84 7.38
CA ASP A 14 -3.38 -3.95 6.78
C ASP A 14 -3.49 -5.20 7.66
N LYS A 15 -3.20 -5.09 8.96
CA LYS A 15 -3.36 -6.18 9.93
C LYS A 15 -4.78 -6.24 10.47
N PHE A 16 -5.78 -6.18 9.57
CA PHE A 16 -7.18 -6.01 9.93
C PHE A 16 -7.73 -7.13 10.83
N SER A 17 -7.19 -8.36 10.71
CA SER A 17 -7.59 -9.49 11.55
C SER A 17 -7.23 -9.34 13.03
N ILE A 18 -6.19 -8.56 13.35
CA ILE A 18 -5.76 -8.36 14.75
C ILE A 18 -6.24 -7.03 15.34
N TYR A 19 -6.80 -6.12 14.53
CA TYR A 19 -7.28 -4.82 15.03
C TYR A 19 -8.34 -4.94 16.12
N PRO A 20 -9.36 -5.81 16.02
CA PRO A 20 -10.33 -6.00 17.09
C PRO A 20 -9.65 -6.46 18.40
N ILE A 21 -8.68 -7.36 18.30
CA ILE A 21 -7.92 -7.88 19.46
C ILE A 21 -7.09 -6.77 20.08
N MET A 22 -6.41 -5.95 19.26
CA MET A 22 -5.66 -4.79 19.73
C MET A 22 -6.56 -3.79 20.45
N ALA A 23 -7.74 -3.48 19.90
CA ALA A 23 -8.72 -2.59 20.48
C ALA A 23 -9.20 -3.08 21.87
N ASP A 24 -9.46 -4.37 22.00
CA ASP A 24 -9.88 -4.98 23.28
C ASP A 24 -8.77 -4.92 24.33
N ILE A 25 -7.53 -5.19 23.94
CA ILE A 25 -6.37 -5.16 24.85
C ILE A 25 -6.12 -3.73 25.37
N ILE A 26 -6.11 -2.73 24.49
CA ILE A 26 -5.85 -1.34 24.90
C ILE A 26 -6.95 -0.81 25.82
N LYS A 27 -8.22 -1.18 25.56
CA LYS A 27 -9.37 -0.85 26.42
C LYS A 27 -9.27 -1.54 27.78
N LYS A 28 -8.96 -2.85 27.80
CA LYS A 28 -8.83 -3.65 29.03
C LYS A 28 -7.77 -3.10 29.98
N HIS A 29 -6.68 -2.57 29.43
CA HIS A 29 -5.53 -2.13 30.22
C HIS A 29 -5.45 -0.62 30.42
N ASP A 30 -6.37 0.15 29.83
CA ASP A 30 -6.35 1.61 29.79
C ASP A 30 -4.98 2.14 29.33
N LYS A 31 -4.53 1.67 28.17
CA LYS A 31 -3.22 2.00 27.59
C LYS A 31 -3.33 2.53 26.18
N GLY A 32 -2.34 3.33 25.79
CA GLY A 32 -2.22 3.86 24.44
C GLY A 32 -1.64 2.86 23.45
N LEU A 33 -1.77 3.21 22.17
CA LEU A 33 -1.26 2.44 21.03
C LEU A 33 -0.31 3.29 20.19
N HIS A 34 0.71 2.65 19.62
CA HIS A 34 1.56 3.22 18.58
C HIS A 34 1.59 2.24 17.39
N VAL A 35 0.94 2.60 16.28
CA VAL A 35 0.92 1.79 15.06
C VAL A 35 1.81 2.44 14.02
N LYS A 36 2.74 1.67 13.46
CA LYS A 36 3.61 2.13 12.38
C LYS A 36 3.03 1.74 11.03
N THR A 37 2.70 2.73 10.22
CA THR A 37 2.41 2.63 8.79
C THR A 37 3.53 3.33 8.02
N ALA A 38 3.82 2.90 6.80
CA ALA A 38 4.77 3.56 5.91
C ALA A 38 4.51 3.12 4.47
N GLY A 39 4.90 1.89 4.14
CA GLY A 39 4.82 1.39 2.77
C GLY A 39 3.40 1.29 2.21
N THR A 40 2.37 1.24 3.06
CA THR A 40 0.98 1.30 2.58
C THR A 40 0.52 2.69 2.20
N THR A 41 1.06 3.77 2.78
CA THR A 41 0.80 5.14 2.28
C THR A 41 1.35 5.27 0.86
N TRP A 42 2.57 4.80 0.63
CA TRP A 42 3.18 4.68 -0.70
C TRP A 42 2.28 3.90 -1.67
N LEU A 43 1.73 2.76 -1.26
CA LEU A 43 0.81 2.00 -2.12
C LEU A 43 -0.47 2.78 -2.47
N GLU A 44 -1.03 3.55 -1.54
CA GLU A 44 -2.22 4.36 -1.80
C GLU A 44 -1.93 5.57 -2.71
N GLU A 45 -0.70 6.08 -2.73
CA GLU A 45 -0.27 7.06 -3.74
C GLU A 45 -0.32 6.46 -5.15
N VAL A 46 0.26 5.27 -5.33
CA VAL A 46 0.24 4.55 -6.63
C VAL A 46 -1.20 4.21 -7.04
N ILE A 47 -2.04 3.78 -6.09
CA ILE A 47 -3.48 3.55 -6.32
C ILE A 47 -4.16 4.85 -6.76
N GLY A 48 -3.89 5.97 -6.09
CA GLY A 48 -4.45 7.28 -6.43
C GLY A 48 -4.06 7.73 -7.83
N LEU A 49 -2.81 7.52 -8.23
CA LEU A 49 -2.34 7.78 -9.59
C LEU A 49 -3.03 6.87 -10.62
N ALA A 50 -3.21 5.59 -10.31
CA ALA A 50 -3.94 4.67 -11.18
C ALA A 50 -5.40 5.09 -11.37
N VAL A 51 -6.09 5.48 -10.29
CA VAL A 51 -7.48 5.97 -10.31
C VAL A 51 -7.61 7.29 -11.07
N ALA A 52 -6.64 8.19 -10.94
CA ALA A 52 -6.63 9.46 -11.66
C ALA A 52 -6.55 9.31 -13.19
N GLY A 53 -6.00 8.21 -13.69
CA GLY A 53 -5.98 7.91 -15.12
C GLY A 53 -4.94 8.74 -15.90
N GLY A 54 -5.04 8.69 -17.23
CA GLY A 54 -4.16 9.45 -18.13
C GLY A 54 -2.67 9.24 -17.83
N GLU A 55 -1.91 10.33 -17.79
CA GLU A 55 -0.47 10.30 -17.49
C GLU A 55 -0.14 9.73 -16.10
N ALA A 56 -1.04 9.87 -15.12
CA ALA A 56 -0.86 9.32 -13.78
C ALA A 56 -0.96 7.78 -13.79
N LEU A 57 -1.89 7.22 -14.56
CA LEU A 57 -1.99 5.77 -14.75
C LEU A 57 -0.77 5.23 -15.49
N GLU A 58 -0.30 5.93 -16.53
CA GLU A 58 0.92 5.51 -17.24
C GLU A 58 2.14 5.49 -16.30
N ALA A 59 2.25 6.45 -15.38
CA ALA A 59 3.28 6.44 -14.34
C ALA A 59 3.13 5.25 -13.37
N ALA A 60 1.92 4.91 -12.93
CA ALA A 60 1.69 3.75 -12.06
C ALA A 60 2.05 2.42 -12.77
N LYS A 61 1.73 2.29 -14.06
CA LYS A 61 2.14 1.15 -14.90
C LYS A 61 3.65 1.06 -15.08
N GLU A 62 4.31 2.21 -15.30
CA GLU A 62 5.77 2.30 -15.40
C GLU A 62 6.48 1.89 -14.11
N VAL A 63 5.92 2.26 -12.94
CA VAL A 63 6.41 1.79 -11.64
C VAL A 63 6.38 0.27 -11.56
N TYR A 64 5.25 -0.35 -11.94
CA TYR A 64 5.14 -1.81 -11.95
C TYR A 64 6.12 -2.47 -12.93
N ALA A 65 6.15 -2.02 -14.19
CA ALA A 65 7.01 -2.61 -15.22
C ALA A 65 8.50 -2.51 -14.85
N SER A 66 8.92 -1.37 -14.30
CA SER A 66 10.28 -1.18 -13.80
C SER A 66 10.57 -2.06 -12.59
N ALA A 67 9.64 -2.18 -11.65
CA ALA A 67 9.79 -3.05 -10.48
C ALA A 67 9.89 -4.52 -10.90
N LEU A 68 9.09 -4.96 -11.86
CA LEU A 68 9.12 -6.32 -12.41
C LEU A 68 10.47 -6.65 -13.05
N SER A 69 11.01 -5.75 -13.88
CA SER A 69 12.32 -5.94 -14.53
C SER A 69 13.51 -5.91 -13.56
N ARG A 70 13.36 -5.26 -12.39
CA ARG A 70 14.39 -5.12 -11.35
C ARG A 70 14.07 -5.90 -10.08
N LYS A 71 13.17 -6.88 -10.16
CA LYS A 71 12.62 -7.58 -9.00
C LYS A 71 13.72 -8.11 -8.07
N ASP A 72 14.73 -8.80 -8.60
CA ASP A 72 15.80 -9.39 -7.78
C ASP A 72 16.55 -8.33 -6.94
N GLU A 73 16.83 -7.17 -7.54
CA GLU A 73 17.47 -6.03 -6.85
C GLU A 73 16.57 -5.47 -5.75
N LEU A 74 15.29 -5.23 -6.07
CA LEU A 74 14.35 -4.55 -5.18
C LEU A 74 13.86 -5.46 -4.04
N CYS A 75 13.73 -6.76 -4.31
CA CYS A 75 13.29 -7.77 -3.35
C CYS A 75 14.42 -8.21 -2.40
N GLY A 76 15.68 -8.16 -2.83
CA GLY A 76 16.83 -8.65 -2.04
C GLY A 76 16.87 -8.17 -0.58
N PRO A 77 16.73 -6.86 -0.30
CA PRO A 77 16.72 -6.34 1.08
C PRO A 77 15.51 -6.78 1.93
N TYR A 78 14.47 -7.32 1.30
CA TYR A 78 13.19 -7.67 1.93
C TYR A 78 12.88 -9.17 1.84
N ALA A 79 13.82 -10.00 1.38
CA ALA A 79 13.60 -11.42 1.07
C ALA A 79 13.00 -12.22 2.25
N ASP A 80 13.32 -11.86 3.48
CA ASP A 80 12.81 -12.53 4.69
C ASP A 80 11.36 -12.16 5.06
N VAL A 81 10.78 -11.14 4.43
CA VAL A 81 9.47 -10.56 4.81
C VAL A 81 8.47 -10.45 3.67
N ILE A 82 8.87 -10.82 2.45
CA ILE A 82 7.99 -10.91 1.27
C ILE A 82 7.73 -12.36 0.91
N ASP A 83 6.64 -12.59 0.20
CA ASP A 83 6.16 -13.89 -0.24
C ASP A 83 5.53 -13.72 -1.64
N ILE A 84 6.40 -13.41 -2.62
CA ILE A 84 6.01 -13.15 -4.01
C ILE A 84 6.04 -14.48 -4.77
N ASP A 85 4.89 -14.86 -5.34
CA ASP A 85 4.79 -15.95 -6.30
C ASP A 85 4.89 -15.38 -7.71
N ASP A 86 5.95 -15.74 -8.42
CA ASP A 86 6.21 -15.30 -9.79
C ASP A 86 5.13 -15.74 -10.77
N ALA A 87 4.47 -16.87 -10.51
CA ALA A 87 3.39 -17.36 -11.35
C ALA A 87 2.13 -16.48 -11.24
N LEU A 88 2.02 -15.67 -10.18
CA LEU A 88 0.93 -14.73 -9.99
C LEU A 88 1.26 -13.33 -10.51
N LEU A 89 2.48 -13.04 -10.96
CA LEU A 89 2.83 -11.72 -11.47
C LEU A 89 2.39 -11.58 -12.94
N PRO A 90 1.47 -10.66 -13.27
CA PRO A 90 1.10 -10.39 -14.66
C PRO A 90 2.29 -9.78 -15.42
N SER A 91 2.33 -10.02 -16.73
CA SER A 91 3.39 -9.41 -17.56
C SER A 91 3.24 -7.88 -17.61
N ALA A 92 4.33 -7.17 -17.91
CA ALA A 92 4.27 -5.72 -18.11
C ALA A 92 3.30 -5.34 -19.24
N ASP A 93 3.27 -6.12 -20.33
CA ASP A 93 2.35 -5.89 -21.46
C ASP A 93 0.88 -6.06 -21.06
N GLU A 94 0.59 -7.05 -20.23
CA GLU A 94 -0.75 -7.25 -19.68
C GLU A 94 -1.18 -6.05 -18.83
N VAL A 95 -0.34 -5.61 -17.89
CA VAL A 95 -0.63 -4.47 -17.01
C VAL A 95 -0.73 -3.15 -17.79
N ASN A 96 0.04 -2.99 -18.87
CA ASN A 96 -0.06 -1.82 -19.74
C ASN A 96 -1.44 -1.74 -20.42
N GLY A 97 -2.10 -2.87 -20.66
CA GLY A 97 -3.46 -2.94 -21.18
C GLY A 97 -4.57 -2.64 -20.16
N TRP A 98 -4.26 -2.56 -18.87
CA TRP A 98 -5.26 -2.38 -17.82
C TRP A 98 -5.85 -0.97 -17.77
N SER A 99 -7.10 -0.90 -17.32
CA SER A 99 -7.71 0.32 -16.84
C SER A 99 -7.15 0.72 -15.47
N GLY A 100 -7.35 1.98 -15.09
CA GLY A 100 -6.98 2.45 -13.74
C GLY A 100 -7.71 1.72 -12.63
N GLU A 101 -8.99 1.37 -12.85
CA GLU A 101 -9.79 0.59 -11.91
C GLU A 101 -9.23 -0.81 -11.70
N GLN A 102 -8.90 -1.52 -12.78
CA GLN A 102 -8.31 -2.86 -12.68
C GLN A 102 -6.97 -2.82 -11.96
N PHE A 103 -6.08 -1.88 -12.31
CA PHE A 103 -4.80 -1.70 -11.62
C PHE A 103 -5.00 -1.43 -10.12
N ALA A 104 -5.91 -0.51 -9.78
CA ALA A 104 -6.21 -0.15 -8.40
C ALA A 104 -6.81 -1.34 -7.61
N ASN A 105 -7.74 -2.09 -8.21
CA ASN A 105 -8.35 -3.27 -7.58
C ASN A 105 -7.34 -4.39 -7.35
N THR A 106 -6.43 -4.62 -8.30
CA THR A 106 -5.34 -5.59 -8.16
C THR A 106 -4.40 -5.21 -7.01
N LEU A 107 -4.12 -3.91 -6.84
CA LEU A 107 -3.18 -3.40 -5.84
C LEU A 107 -3.78 -3.28 -4.43
N ARG A 108 -5.04 -2.85 -4.33
CA ARG A 108 -5.67 -2.45 -3.06
C ARG A 108 -6.13 -3.67 -2.26
N HIS A 109 -5.67 -3.76 -1.02
CA HIS A 109 -6.01 -4.87 -0.12
C HIS A 109 -7.44 -4.73 0.45
N ILE A 110 -8.43 -5.13 -0.35
CA ILE A 110 -9.84 -5.21 0.04
C ILE A 110 -10.21 -6.68 0.21
N PRO A 111 -10.70 -7.11 1.40
CA PRO A 111 -11.20 -8.47 1.59
C PRO A 111 -12.27 -8.84 0.58
N GLY A 112 -12.09 -9.95 -0.14
CA GLY A 112 -13.05 -10.47 -1.11
C GLY A 112 -13.04 -9.77 -2.48
N GLN A 113 -12.13 -8.82 -2.73
CA GLN A 113 -11.92 -8.25 -4.06
C GLN A 113 -11.33 -9.33 -5.00
N PRO A 114 -12.05 -9.80 -6.04
CA PRO A 114 -11.57 -10.84 -6.96
C PRO A 114 -10.27 -10.50 -7.69
N ASP A 115 -10.02 -9.22 -8.00
CA ASP A 115 -8.81 -8.83 -8.74
C ASP A 115 -7.57 -8.76 -7.84
N TYR A 116 -7.75 -8.74 -6.51
CA TYR A 116 -6.65 -8.49 -5.57
C TYR A 116 -5.54 -9.52 -5.71
N ASN A 117 -4.31 -9.03 -5.91
CA ASN A 117 -3.14 -9.87 -6.08
C ASN A 117 -2.06 -9.53 -5.03
N PRO A 118 -1.80 -10.41 -4.05
CA PRO A 118 -0.83 -10.15 -3.00
C PRO A 118 0.61 -10.04 -3.51
N SER A 119 0.98 -10.82 -4.53
CA SER A 119 2.32 -10.79 -5.12
C SER A 119 2.56 -9.48 -5.89
N PHE A 120 1.56 -9.01 -6.64
CA PHE A 120 1.57 -7.69 -7.28
C PHE A 120 1.73 -6.56 -6.26
N ARG A 121 0.94 -6.60 -5.17
CA ARG A 121 1.02 -5.61 -4.09
C ARG A 121 2.41 -5.57 -3.45
N GLN A 122 2.98 -6.73 -3.13
CA GLN A 122 4.29 -6.81 -2.50
C GLN A 122 5.42 -6.31 -3.43
N LEU A 123 5.34 -6.61 -4.73
CA LEU A 123 6.29 -6.11 -5.71
C LEU A 123 6.30 -4.57 -5.77
N ILE A 124 5.12 -3.95 -5.85
CA ILE A 124 5.00 -2.48 -5.82
C ILE A 124 5.41 -1.92 -4.46
N HIS A 125 5.11 -2.61 -3.36
CA HIS A 125 5.47 -2.18 -2.01
C HIS A 125 6.99 -2.02 -1.85
N VAL A 126 7.80 -2.92 -2.41
CA VAL A 126 9.27 -2.80 -2.42
C VAL A 126 9.80 -1.96 -3.58
N GLY A 127 8.94 -1.61 -4.55
CA GLY A 127 9.25 -0.80 -5.72
C GLY A 127 9.34 0.71 -5.49
N TYR A 128 9.24 1.21 -4.26
CA TYR A 128 9.29 2.65 -3.95
C TYR A 128 10.57 3.35 -4.47
N LYS A 129 11.67 2.60 -4.60
CA LYS A 129 12.93 3.10 -5.19
C LYS A 129 12.73 3.59 -6.63
N VAL A 130 11.88 2.90 -7.40
CA VAL A 130 11.57 3.28 -8.80
C VAL A 130 10.92 4.66 -8.83
N ALA A 131 9.93 4.92 -7.98
CA ALA A 131 9.27 6.21 -7.92
C ALA A 131 10.19 7.34 -7.45
N ALA A 132 11.10 7.04 -6.50
CA ALA A 132 12.12 7.99 -6.11
C ALA A 132 13.04 8.36 -7.29
N GLU A 133 13.41 7.40 -8.13
CA GLU A 133 14.23 7.62 -9.33
C GLU A 133 13.49 8.38 -10.45
N MET A 134 12.15 8.33 -10.50
CA MET A 134 11.33 9.16 -11.40
C MET A 134 11.39 10.66 -11.03
N GLY A 135 11.79 11.00 -9.81
CA GLY A 135 12.07 12.36 -9.35
C GLY A 135 10.90 13.33 -9.55
N GLU A 136 11.18 14.51 -10.09
CA GLU A 136 10.22 15.61 -10.31
C GLU A 136 8.96 15.19 -11.06
N ARG A 137 9.05 14.21 -11.97
CA ARG A 137 7.88 13.72 -12.70
C ARG A 137 6.88 13.06 -11.76
N TYR A 138 7.35 12.24 -10.82
CA TYR A 138 6.48 11.58 -9.85
C TYR A 138 5.84 12.60 -8.92
N TYR A 139 6.62 13.53 -8.37
CA TYR A 139 6.11 14.57 -7.48
C TYR A 139 5.09 15.49 -8.18
N SER A 140 5.37 15.91 -9.42
CA SER A 140 4.43 16.74 -10.19
C SER A 140 3.10 16.03 -10.45
N LEU A 141 3.12 14.72 -10.66
CA LEU A 141 1.90 13.91 -10.82
C LEU A 141 1.13 13.80 -9.50
N LEU A 142 1.82 13.67 -8.36
CA LEU A 142 1.16 13.69 -7.05
C LEU A 142 0.49 15.04 -6.79
N GLU A 143 1.18 16.16 -7.05
CA GLU A 143 0.63 17.50 -6.86
C GLU A 143 -0.59 17.76 -7.77
N LYS A 144 -0.48 17.40 -9.05
CA LYS A 144 -1.56 17.56 -10.03
C LYS A 144 -2.80 16.74 -9.69
N ASN A 145 -2.63 15.58 -9.02
CA ASN A 145 -3.71 14.66 -8.68
C ASN A 145 -3.95 14.57 -7.16
N ALA A 146 -3.56 15.62 -6.42
CA ALA A 146 -3.55 15.63 -4.96
C ALA A 146 -4.91 15.32 -4.33
N ASP A 147 -6.02 15.73 -4.95
CA ASP A 147 -7.36 15.44 -4.44
C ASP A 147 -7.67 13.93 -4.48
N VAL A 148 -7.34 13.25 -5.59
CA VAL A 148 -7.61 11.82 -5.78
C VAL A 148 -6.66 10.98 -4.94
N VAL A 149 -5.37 11.33 -4.95
CA VAL A 149 -4.34 10.67 -4.15
C VAL A 149 -4.62 10.86 -2.66
N GLY A 150 -4.91 12.08 -2.24
CA GLY A 150 -5.25 12.44 -0.86
C GLY A 150 -6.46 11.68 -0.36
N ALA A 151 -7.52 11.56 -1.17
CA ALA A 151 -8.70 10.78 -0.82
C ALA A 151 -8.37 9.28 -0.61
N CYS A 152 -7.51 8.68 -1.45
CA CYS A 152 -7.09 7.29 -1.26
C CYS A 152 -6.27 7.09 0.03
N VAL A 153 -5.33 8.00 0.29
CA VAL A 153 -4.51 7.97 1.51
C VAL A 153 -5.38 8.17 2.75
N GLU A 154 -6.30 9.13 2.73
CA GLU A 154 -7.23 9.41 3.82
C GLU A 154 -8.17 8.23 4.08
N GLU A 155 -8.78 7.65 3.05
CA GLU A 155 -9.63 6.46 3.19
C GLU A 155 -8.85 5.31 3.84
N ASN A 156 -7.60 5.08 3.41
CA ASN A 156 -6.78 4.03 4.00
C ASN A 156 -6.47 4.31 5.48
N ILE A 157 -6.00 5.51 5.82
CA ILE A 157 -5.60 5.83 7.19
C ILE A 157 -6.82 5.93 8.11
N TYR A 158 -7.83 6.69 7.72
CA TYR A 158 -8.96 7.01 8.59
C TYR A 158 -10.00 5.88 8.59
N GLU A 159 -10.59 5.57 7.44
CA GLU A 159 -11.69 4.61 7.32
C GLU A 159 -11.23 3.17 7.55
N ARG A 160 -10.13 2.75 6.91
CA ARG A 160 -9.69 1.35 6.96
C ARG A 160 -8.85 1.04 8.20
N HIS A 161 -8.09 1.99 8.74
CA HIS A 161 -7.22 1.75 9.89
C HIS A 161 -7.79 2.32 11.19
N LEU A 162 -7.90 3.64 11.33
CA LEU A 162 -8.25 4.27 12.61
C LEU A 162 -9.65 3.87 13.09
N LYS A 163 -10.69 3.93 12.24
CA LYS A 163 -12.04 3.53 12.66
C LYS A 163 -12.10 2.08 13.14
N ARG A 164 -11.41 1.17 12.45
CA ARG A 164 -11.34 -0.25 12.84
C ARG A 164 -10.52 -0.50 14.11
N LEU A 165 -9.44 0.25 14.31
CA LEU A 165 -8.60 0.16 15.52
C LEU A 165 -9.31 0.67 16.78
N PHE A 166 -10.18 1.67 16.63
CA PHE A 166 -10.83 2.32 17.76
C PHE A 166 -12.33 2.00 17.87
N ASN A 167 -12.90 1.25 16.93
CA ASN A 167 -14.34 1.00 16.78
C ASN A 167 -15.14 2.33 16.74
N LEU A 168 -14.73 3.25 15.86
CA LEU A 168 -15.39 4.55 15.63
C LEU A 168 -16.55 4.44 14.65
#